data_AF-A0A2R4NZD2-F1
#
_entry.id   AF-A0A2R4NZD2-F1
#
_cell.length_a   1.000
_cell.length_b   1.000
_cell.length_c   1.000
_cell.angle_alpha   90.00
_cell.angle_beta   90.00
_cell.angle_gamma   90.00
#
_symmetry.space_group_name_H-M   'P 1'
#
loop_
_entity.id
_entity.type
_entity.pdbx_description
1 polymer ?
#
loop_
_entity_poly.entity_id
_entity_poly.type
_entity_poly.pdbx_seq_one_letter_code
_entity_poly.pdbx_strand_id
1 'polypeptide(L)'
;MGLKVAYVILKTFSLAKGCEFYAVSGFSLNGGQAIRANKNLSFVLKDGKISLEKVEPVRFVLPLNLDELKLNSDTLPNYIIQAV
;
A
#
# COMPACT_ATOMS: atom_id res chain seq x y z
N MET A 1 0.69 10.95 5.27
CA MET A 1 1.74 11.01 6.33
C MET A 1 2.04 9.66 6.97
N GLY A 2 1.05 8.89 7.43
CA GLY A 2 1.29 7.60 8.11
C GLY A 2 2.20 6.62 7.37
N LEU A 3 2.05 6.48 6.05
CA LEU A 3 2.90 5.61 5.23
C LEU A 3 4.40 5.99 5.28
N LYS A 4 4.73 7.29 5.31
CA LYS A 4 6.12 7.76 5.43
C LYS A 4 6.73 7.36 6.76
N VAL A 5 5.98 7.57 7.85
CA VAL A 5 6.42 7.25 9.21
C VAL A 5 6.61 5.75 9.38
N ALA A 6 5.63 4.95 8.92
CA ALA A 6 5.73 3.49 8.95
C ALA A 6 6.94 2.99 8.17
N TYR A 7 7.18 3.53 6.97
CA TYR A 7 8.35 3.17 6.16
C TYR A 7 9.65 3.46 6.89
N VAL A 8 9.83 4.66 7.45
CA VAL A 8 11.06 5.03 8.17
C VAL A 8 11.30 4.07 9.34
N ILE A 9 10.27 3.82 10.16
CA ILE A 9 10.38 2.91 11.32
C ILE A 9 10.77 1.49 10.88
N LEU A 10 10.05 0.91 9.92
CA LEU A 10 10.29 -0.45 9.46
C LEU A 10 11.63 -0.59 8.73
N LYS A 11 12.00 0.40 7.92
CA LYS A 11 13.28 0.41 7.23
C LYS A 11 14.44 0.49 8.22
N THR A 12 14.36 1.38 9.21
CA THR A 12 15.34 1.45 10.29
C THR A 12 15.44 0.13 11.06
N PHE A 13 14.32 -0.50 11.38
CA PHE A 13 14.30 -1.81 12.04
C PHE A 13 15.02 -2.88 11.21
N SER A 14 14.72 -2.97 9.91
CA SER A 14 15.34 -3.95 9.02
C SER A 14 16.86 -3.79 8.94
N LEU A 15 17.35 -2.54 8.86
CA LEU A 15 18.78 -2.22 8.87
C LEU A 15 19.42 -2.60 10.22
N ALA A 16 18.77 -2.27 11.33
CA ALA A 16 19.28 -2.56 12.67
C ALA A 16 19.34 -4.06 13.00
N LYS A 17 18.47 -4.87 12.38
CA LYS A 17 18.40 -6.32 12.60
C LYS A 17 19.00 -7.16 11.49
N GLY A 18 19.42 -6.55 10.39
CA GLY A 18 19.96 -7.26 9.23
C GLY A 18 18.96 -8.23 8.60
N CYS A 19 17.66 -7.91 8.64
CA CYS A 19 16.61 -8.75 8.07
C CYS A 19 16.09 -8.18 6.75
N GLU A 20 15.51 -9.04 5.92
CA GLU A 20 14.91 -8.62 4.66
C GLU A 20 13.69 -7.72 4.90
N PHE A 21 13.47 -6.80 3.98
CA PHE A 21 12.35 -5.87 4.00
C PHE A 21 11.76 -5.78 2.61
N TYR A 22 10.49 -6.11 2.50
CA TYR A 22 9.76 -6.18 1.25
C TYR A 22 8.52 -5.29 1.29
N ALA A 23 8.18 -4.72 0.14
CA ALA A 23 6.91 -4.04 -0.07
C ALA A 23 5.88 -4.99 -0.67
N VAL A 24 4.62 -4.67 -0.45
CA VAL A 24 3.47 -5.31 -1.09
C VAL A 24 2.50 -4.25 -1.58
N SER A 25 1.76 -4.56 -2.64
CA SER A 25 0.69 -3.67 -3.11
C SER A 25 -0.45 -3.64 -2.10
N GLY A 26 -0.90 -2.44 -1.73
CA GLY A 26 -2.10 -2.28 -0.90
C GLY A 26 -3.35 -2.91 -1.56
N PHE A 27 -3.39 -2.98 -2.89
CA PHE A 27 -4.47 -3.65 -3.62
C PHE A 27 -4.41 -5.17 -3.44
N SER A 28 -3.22 -5.77 -3.29
CA SER A 28 -3.10 -7.20 -2.98
C SER A 28 -3.68 -7.54 -1.61
N LEU A 29 -3.66 -6.58 -0.67
CA LEU A 29 -4.22 -6.74 0.67
C LEU A 29 -5.73 -6.48 0.74
N ASN A 30 -6.34 -5.92 -0.31
CA ASN A 30 -7.77 -5.57 -0.35
C ASN A 30 -8.51 -6.22 -1.53
N GLY A 31 -8.02 -7.38 -2.01
CA GLY A 31 -8.65 -8.12 -3.10
C GLY A 31 -8.75 -7.35 -4.43
N GLY A 32 -7.83 -6.42 -4.69
CA GLY A 32 -7.83 -5.56 -5.88
C GLY A 32 -8.87 -4.44 -5.85
N GLN A 33 -9.60 -4.26 -4.74
CA GLN A 33 -10.74 -3.35 -4.68
C GLN A 33 -10.36 -1.92 -4.27
N ALA A 34 -11.28 -0.99 -4.50
CA ALA A 34 -11.08 0.44 -4.26
C ALA A 34 -10.66 0.75 -2.82
N ILE A 35 -9.58 1.53 -2.67
CA ILE A 35 -9.01 1.92 -1.37
C ILE A 35 -9.31 3.40 -1.13
N ARG A 36 -9.89 3.74 0.02
CA ARG A 36 -10.26 5.12 0.34
C ARG A 36 -9.05 6.07 0.27
N ALA A 37 -9.21 7.19 -0.46
CA ALA A 37 -8.20 8.24 -0.55
C ALA A 37 -8.58 9.45 0.32
N ASN A 38 -9.59 10.21 -0.11
CA ASN A 38 -10.13 11.37 0.62
C ASN A 38 -11.60 11.60 0.20
N LYS A 39 -12.38 12.29 1.04
CA LYS A 39 -13.79 12.66 0.74
C LYS A 39 -14.54 11.55 0.02
N ASN A 40 -14.95 11.70 -1.25
CA ASN A 40 -15.67 10.68 -2.01
C ASN A 40 -14.80 10.04 -3.11
N LEU A 41 -13.48 10.10 -2.96
CA LEU A 41 -12.50 9.53 -3.89
C LEU A 41 -11.82 8.31 -3.29
N SER A 42 -11.55 7.34 -4.16
CA SER A 42 -10.82 6.12 -3.85
C SER A 42 -9.73 5.91 -4.89
N PHE A 43 -8.64 5.29 -4.47
CA PHE A 43 -7.65 4.74 -5.37
C PHE A 43 -8.19 3.48 -6.03
N VAL A 44 -8.02 3.39 -7.34
CA VAL A 44 -8.40 2.24 -8.15
C VAL A 44 -7.19 1.80 -8.96
N LEU A 45 -6.96 0.49 -9.06
CA LEU A 45 -5.91 -0.10 -9.89
C LEU A 45 -6.57 -0.68 -11.15
N LYS A 46 -6.26 -0.09 -12.32
CA LYS A 46 -6.71 -0.57 -13.63
C LYS A 46 -5.51 -0.64 -14.57
N ASP A 47 -5.33 -1.76 -15.25
CA ASP A 47 -4.26 -1.98 -16.23
C ASP A 47 -2.86 -1.61 -15.70
N GLY A 48 -2.59 -1.93 -14.42
CA GLY A 48 -1.32 -1.62 -13.76
C GLY A 48 -1.13 -0.15 -13.37
N LYS A 49 -2.11 0.72 -13.63
CA LYS A 49 -2.08 2.14 -13.29
C LYS A 49 -3.04 2.45 -12.15
N ILE A 50 -2.58 3.26 -11.21
CA ILE A 50 -3.41 3.71 -10.09
C ILE A 50 -4.00 5.09 -10.43
N SER A 51 -5.31 5.21 -10.31
CA SER A 51 -6.09 6.44 -10.54
C SER A 51 -6.91 6.81 -9.30
N LEU A 52 -7.33 8.07 -9.22
CA LEU A 52 -8.35 8.52 -8.26
C LEU A 52 -9.71 8.56 -8.96
N GLU A 53 -10.67 7.82 -8.42
CA GLU A 53 -12.03 7.73 -8.98
C GLU A 53 -13.09 7.93 -7.90
N LYS A 54 -14.26 8.42 -8.29
CA LYS A 54 -15.44 8.52 -7.41
C LYS A 54 -16.13 7.16 -7.31
N VAL A 55 -15.55 6.27 -6.52
CA VAL A 55 -16.05 4.91 -6.28
C VAL A 55 -16.10 4.67 -4.77
N GLU A 56 -17.16 4.02 -4.31
CA GLU A 56 -17.28 3.62 -2.90
C GLU A 56 -16.13 2.67 -2.53
N PRO A 57 -15.37 2.98 -1.45
CA PRO A 57 -14.28 2.12 -1.02
C PRO A 57 -14.83 0.83 -0.43
N VAL A 58 -14.03 -0.22 -0.49
CA VAL A 58 -14.33 -1.45 0.23
C VAL A 58 -13.62 -1.43 1.58
N ARG A 59 -14.25 -2.04 2.58
CA ARG A 59 -13.68 -2.16 3.91
C ARG A 59 -12.38 -2.94 3.82
N PHE A 60 -11.30 -2.33 4.26
CA PHE A 60 -9.99 -2.98 4.33
C PHE A 60 -10.01 -4.07 5.39
N VAL A 61 -9.62 -5.29 5.01
CA VAL A 61 -9.49 -6.45 5.90
C VAL A 61 -8.13 -7.08 5.64
N LEU A 62 -7.39 -7.39 6.70
CA LEU A 62 -6.13 -8.10 6.55
C LEU A 62 -6.40 -9.53 6.05
N PRO A 63 -5.65 -10.01 5.05
CA PRO A 63 -5.78 -11.38 4.60
C PRO A 63 -5.36 -12.34 5.72
N LEU A 64 -5.98 -13.53 5.75
CA LEU A 64 -5.66 -14.57 6.73
C LEU A 64 -4.28 -15.20 6.48
N ASN A 65 -3.80 -15.17 5.23
CA ASN A 65 -2.50 -15.67 4.83
C ASN A 65 -1.73 -14.61 4.02
N LEU A 66 -0.42 -14.54 4.22
CA LEU A 66 0.51 -13.65 3.52
C LEU A 66 1.34 -14.39 2.44
N ASP A 67 1.30 -15.72 2.38
CA ASP A 67 2.13 -16.55 1.48
C ASP A 67 1.89 -16.24 -0.02
N GLU A 68 0.67 -15.84 -0.37
CA GLU A 68 0.30 -15.52 -1.76
C GLU A 68 0.63 -14.07 -2.17
N LEU A 69 1.21 -13.28 -1.25
CA LEU A 69 1.54 -11.89 -1.54
C LEU A 69 2.76 -11.80 -2.46
N LYS A 70 2.60 -11.04 -3.54
CA LYS A 70 3.71 -10.67 -4.42
C LYS A 70 4.60 -9.66 -3.71
N LEU A 71 5.71 -10.15 -3.16
CA LEU A 71 6.74 -9.34 -2.54
C LEU A 71 7.50 -8.53 -3.59
N ASN A 72 7.86 -7.30 -3.24
CA ASN A 72 8.71 -6.41 -4.04
C ASN A 72 9.92 -5.98 -3.21
N SER A 73 11.12 -6.07 -3.80
CA SER A 73 12.37 -5.59 -3.19
C SER A 73 12.52 -4.07 -3.24
N ASP A 74 11.84 -3.39 -4.18
CA ASP A 74 11.68 -1.94 -4.13
C ASP A 74 10.69 -1.58 -3.03
N THR A 75 11.24 -1.06 -1.94
CA THR A 75 10.51 -0.75 -0.72
C THR A 75 10.07 0.70 -0.64
N LEU A 76 10.39 1.53 -1.65
CA LEU A 76 10.03 2.94 -1.63
C LEU A 76 8.50 3.10 -1.71
N PRO A 77 7.89 3.85 -0.79
CA PRO A 77 6.45 4.05 -0.83
C PRO A 77 6.02 4.80 -2.09
N ASN A 78 4.90 4.37 -2.69
CA ASN A 78 4.33 5.05 -3.83
C ASN A 78 3.52 6.29 -3.40
N TYR A 79 4.10 7.48 -3.61
CA TYR A 79 3.49 8.77 -3.24
C TYR A 79 2.59 9.32 -4.36
N ILE A 80 1.44 8.67 -4.57
CA ILE A 80 0.50 9.02 -5.66
C ILE A 80 -0.27 10.31 -5.36
N ILE A 81 -0.47 10.63 -4.09
CA ILE A 81 -1.04 11.93 -3.68
C ILE A 81 0.13 12.89 -3.46
N GLN A 82 0.24 13.91 -4.32
CA GLN A 82 1.10 15.06 -4.05
C GLN A 82 0.70 15.65 -2.69
N ALA A 83 1.69 15.91 -1.85
CA ALA A 83 1.48 16.48 -0.53
C ALA A 83 0.61 17.74 -0.65
N VAL A 84 -0.45 17.79 0.16
CA VAL A 84 -1.06 19.07 0.55
C VAL A 84 -0.09 19.74 1.51
#